data_AF-A0A932ZF44-F1
#
_entry.id   AF-A0A932ZF44-F1
#
_cell.length_a   1.000
_cell.length_b   1.000
_cell.length_c   1.000
_cell.angle_alpha   90.00
_cell.angle_beta   90.00
_cell.angle_gamma   90.00
#
_symmetry.space_group_name_H-M   'P 1'
#
loop_
_entity.id
_entity.type
_entity.pdbx_description
1 polymer ?
#
loop_
_entity_poly.entity_id
_entity_poly.type
_entity_poly.pdbx_seq_one_letter_code
_entity_poly.pdbx_strand_id
1 'polypeptide(L)'
;MSETKWLGTSYPPPESLPPERWEKLGLARGAYLGDYEAMVRERALRDQVAPKVGEPAPDFEIDRLTPAGKRSGETFRLSSTRGKPVALVFGSYT
;
A
#
# COMPACT_ATOMS: atom_id res chain seq x y z
N MET A 1 -24.35 -6.54 7.20
CA MET A 1 -23.57 -7.77 7.46
C MET A 1 -22.11 -7.39 7.35
N SER A 2 -21.35 -7.42 8.45
CA SER A 2 -19.91 -7.10 8.40
C SER A 2 -19.21 -8.25 7.70
N GLU A 3 -18.67 -8.00 6.51
CA GLU A 3 -17.82 -8.96 5.82
C GLU A 3 -16.59 -9.24 6.70
N THR A 4 -16.44 -10.47 7.17
CA THR A 4 -15.30 -10.86 8.01
C THR A 4 -14.03 -10.77 7.19
N LYS A 5 -13.26 -9.70 7.40
CA LYS A 5 -11.98 -9.49 6.73
C LYS A 5 -10.93 -10.45 7.26
N TRP A 6 -10.33 -11.26 6.39
CA TRP A 6 -9.25 -12.16 6.77
C TRP A 6 -8.03 -11.35 7.24
N LEU A 7 -7.56 -11.66 8.46
CA LEU A 7 -6.52 -10.91 9.18
C LEU A 7 -6.79 -9.39 9.32
N GLY A 8 -8.06 -8.97 9.22
CA GLY A 8 -8.43 -7.55 9.27
C GLY A 8 -8.04 -6.73 8.03
N THR A 9 -7.59 -7.39 6.96
CA THR A 9 -7.15 -6.74 5.71
C THR A 9 -8.16 -6.91 4.58
N SER A 10 -7.98 -6.21 3.46
CA SER A 10 -8.73 -6.48 2.22
C SER A 10 -8.18 -7.66 1.40
N TYR A 11 -7.11 -8.33 1.88
CA TYR A 11 -6.56 -9.48 1.18
C TYR A 11 -7.49 -10.69 1.38
N PRO A 12 -7.76 -11.45 0.30
CA PRO A 12 -8.55 -12.66 0.39
C PRO A 12 -7.75 -13.79 1.05
N PRO A 13 -8.41 -14.73 1.72
CA PRO A 13 -7.74 -15.85 2.36
C PRO A 13 -7.15 -16.81 1.32
N PRO A 14 -6.07 -17.55 1.64
CA PRO A 14 -5.30 -18.28 0.64
C PRO A 14 -6.11 -19.36 -0.09
N GLU A 15 -7.05 -20.01 0.59
CA GLU A 15 -7.94 -21.03 0.02
C GLU A 15 -8.89 -20.48 -1.06
N SER A 16 -9.13 -19.17 -1.08
CA SER A 16 -10.01 -18.52 -2.05
C SER A 16 -9.30 -18.05 -3.31
N LEU A 17 -7.98 -18.21 -3.38
CA LEU A 17 -7.17 -17.65 -4.45
C LEU A 17 -6.89 -18.67 -5.56
N PRO A 18 -7.13 -18.31 -6.84
CA PRO A 18 -6.96 -19.23 -7.94
C PRO A 18 -5.48 -19.54 -8.19
N PRO A 19 -5.14 -20.74 -8.68
CA PRO A 19 -3.75 -21.15 -8.90
C PRO A 19 -2.89 -20.16 -9.72
N GLU A 20 -3.49 -19.50 -10.70
CA GLU A 20 -2.85 -18.50 -11.58
C GLU A 20 -2.41 -17.22 -10.86
N ARG A 21 -3.07 -16.87 -9.74
CA ARG A 21 -2.71 -15.68 -8.96
C ARG A 21 -1.36 -15.86 -8.26
N TRP A 22 -1.00 -17.10 -7.95
CA TRP A 22 0.28 -17.44 -7.31
C TRP A 22 1.46 -17.26 -8.26
N GLU A 23 1.28 -17.56 -9.54
CA GLU A 23 2.30 -17.35 -10.56
C GLU A 23 2.61 -15.86 -10.73
N LYS A 24 1.60 -14.99 -10.67
CA LYS A 24 1.78 -13.52 -10.74
C LYS A 24 2.48 -12.92 -9.53
N LEU A 25 2.47 -13.60 -8.39
CA LEU A 25 3.18 -13.16 -7.18
C LEU A 25 4.67 -13.56 -7.19
N GLY A 26 5.13 -14.32 -8.20
CA GLY A 26 6.54 -14.69 -8.36
C GLY A 26 7.07 -15.68 -7.33
N LEU A 27 6.19 -16.40 -6.63
CA LEU A 27 6.53 -17.31 -5.53
C LEU A 27 6.32 -18.77 -5.95
N ALA A 28 7.32 -19.63 -5.71
CA ALA A 28 7.24 -21.06 -6.05
C ALA A 28 6.17 -21.79 -5.21
N ARG A 29 5.34 -22.61 -5.87
CA ARG A 29 4.06 -23.22 -5.41
C ARG A 29 4.06 -23.93 -4.04
N GLY A 30 5.22 -24.31 -3.48
CA GLY A 30 5.34 -25.02 -2.19
C GLY A 30 5.66 -24.14 -0.97
N ALA A 31 6.34 -23.00 -1.16
CA ALA A 31 6.62 -22.00 -0.10
C ALA A 31 5.43 -21.02 0.12
N TYR A 32 4.36 -21.26 -0.62
CA TYR A 32 3.36 -20.32 -1.06
C TYR A 32 2.39 -19.84 0.05
N LEU A 33 1.98 -20.73 0.97
CA LEU A 33 1.00 -20.38 2.02
C LEU A 33 1.60 -19.55 3.16
N GLY A 34 2.76 -19.99 3.66
CA GLY A 34 3.44 -19.36 4.78
C GLY A 34 3.92 -17.95 4.45
N ASP A 35 4.53 -17.78 3.27
CA ASP A 35 5.04 -16.47 2.82
C ASP A 35 3.89 -15.47 2.58
N TYR A 36 2.78 -15.92 1.98
CA TYR A 36 1.63 -15.06 1.76
C TYR A 36 0.95 -14.66 3.07
N GLU A 37 0.75 -15.60 4.00
CA GLU A 37 0.20 -15.27 5.31
C GLU A 37 1.11 -14.33 6.09
N ALA A 38 2.43 -14.53 6.03
CA ALA A 38 3.42 -13.64 6.65
C ALA A 38 3.34 -12.21 6.07
N MET A 39 3.30 -12.07 4.75
CA MET A 39 3.12 -10.79 4.07
C MET A 39 1.83 -10.08 4.51
N VAL A 40 0.71 -10.82 4.58
CA VAL A 40 -0.58 -10.25 4.95
C VAL A 40 -0.62 -9.87 6.43
N ARG A 41 -0.01 -10.66 7.32
CA ARG A 41 0.15 -10.31 8.73
C ARG A 41 0.99 -9.05 8.92
N GLU A 42 2.11 -8.95 8.21
CA GLU A 42 2.94 -7.75 8.24
C GLU A 42 2.15 -6.52 7.77
N ARG A 43 1.36 -6.67 6.70
CA ARG A 43 0.47 -5.61 6.23
C ARG A 43 -0.58 -5.24 7.27
N ALA A 44 -1.22 -6.23 7.91
CA ALA A 44 -2.22 -6.00 8.94
C ALA A 44 -1.66 -5.20 10.13
N LEU A 45 -0.42 -5.49 10.54
CA LEU A 45 0.26 -4.73 11.60
C LEU A 45 0.49 -3.27 11.21
N ARG A 46 0.90 -3.01 9.96
CA ARG A 46 1.05 -1.62 9.46
C ARG A 46 -0.30 -0.90 9.38
N ASP A 47 -1.35 -1.58 8.95
CA ASP A 47 -2.69 -1.00 8.82
C ASP A 47 -3.31 -0.65 10.18
N GLN A 48 -2.88 -1.27 11.29
CA GLN A 48 -3.34 -0.92 12.65
C GLN A 48 -2.99 0.53 13.01
N VAL A 49 -1.79 0.99 12.66
CA VAL A 49 -1.31 2.35 12.95
C VAL A 49 -1.56 3.35 11.80
N ALA A 50 -2.07 2.86 10.66
CA ALA A 50 -2.41 3.72 9.53
C ALA A 50 -3.64 4.58 9.83
N PRO A 51 -3.66 5.84 9.36
CA PRO A 51 -4.78 6.75 9.54
C PRO A 51 -6.04 6.18 8.90
N LYS A 52 -7.17 6.32 9.60
CA LYS A 52 -8.48 5.87 9.13
C LYS A 52 -9.11 6.91 8.20
N VAL A 53 -10.13 6.49 7.46
CA VAL A 53 -10.91 7.40 6.62
C VAL A 53 -11.52 8.50 7.49
N GLY A 54 -11.27 9.76 7.12
CA GLY A 54 -11.70 10.94 7.87
C GLY A 54 -10.66 11.49 8.85
N GLU A 55 -9.62 10.70 9.19
CA GLU A 55 -8.49 11.20 9.96
C GLU A 55 -7.54 12.02 9.08
N PRO A 56 -6.77 12.96 9.66
CA PRO A 56 -5.75 13.69 8.93
C PRO A 56 -4.73 12.74 8.30
N ALA A 57 -4.46 12.92 7.00
CA ALA A 57 -3.35 12.23 6.36
C ALA A 57 -2.01 12.66 7.01
N PRO A 58 -1.02 11.75 7.12
CA PRO A 58 0.26 12.06 7.75
C PRO A 58 0.99 13.09 6.89
N ASP A 59 1.48 14.16 7.53
CA ASP A 59 2.24 15.17 6.80
C ASP A 59 3.58 14.59 6.37
N PHE A 60 4.02 14.96 5.17
CA PHE A 60 5.32 14.55 4.63
C PHE A 60 5.92 15.70 3.82
N GLU A 61 7.24 15.66 3.68
CA GLU A 61 8.01 16.54 2.81
C GLU A 61 8.85 15.68 1.85
N ILE A 62 8.85 16.03 0.57
CA ILE A 62 9.55 15.27 -0.47
C ILE A 62 10.12 16.19 -1.55
N ASP A 63 11.27 15.82 -2.12
CA ASP A 63 11.85 16.49 -3.28
C ASP A 63 10.98 16.28 -4.51
N ARG A 64 10.66 17.36 -5.22
CA ARG A 64 10.00 17.29 -6.52
C ARG A 64 11.00 16.83 -7.57
N LEU A 65 10.49 16.06 -8.53
CA LEU A 65 11.27 15.68 -9.70
C LEU A 65 11.04 16.67 -10.84
N THR A 66 12.10 16.91 -11.60
CA THR A 66 12.06 17.56 -12.91
C THR A 66 11.36 16.65 -13.94
N PRO A 67 10.90 17.18 -15.09
CA PRO A 67 10.35 16.36 -16.17
C PRO A 67 11.29 15.25 -16.67
N ALA A 68 12.61 15.41 -16.47
CA ALA A 68 13.62 14.41 -16.81
C ALA A 68 13.88 13.38 -15.69
N GLY A 69 13.08 13.38 -14.62
CA GLY A 69 13.20 12.43 -13.49
C GLY A 69 14.32 12.73 -12.49
N LYS A 70 15.00 13.88 -12.59
CA LYS A 70 16.05 14.31 -11.64
C LYS A 70 15.45 15.13 -10.49
N ARG A 71 16.08 15.14 -9.30
CA ARG A 71 15.68 16.04 -8.20
C ARG A 71 15.75 17.50 -8.64
N SER A 72 14.69 18.27 -8.41
CA SER A 72 14.64 19.70 -8.77
C SER A 72 15.26 20.60 -7.69
N GLY A 73 15.39 20.11 -6.45
CA GLY A 73 15.75 20.93 -5.29
C GLY A 73 14.57 21.71 -4.68
N GLU A 74 13.39 21.65 -5.31
CA GLU A 74 12.14 22.15 -4.70
C GLU A 74 11.52 21.06 -3.84
N THR A 75 11.02 21.43 -2.66
CA THR A 75 10.29 20.49 -1.80
C THR A 75 8.78 20.69 -1.92
N PHE A 76 8.04 19.59 -1.80
CA PHE A 76 6.60 19.57 -1.66
C PHE A 76 6.24 19.07 -0.26
N ARG A 77 5.40 19.82 0.44
CA ARG A 77 4.86 19.44 1.75
C ARG A 77 3.35 19.23 1.65
N LEU A 78 2.85 18.09 2.11
CA LEU A 78 1.42 17.75 1.98
C LEU A 78 0.51 18.81 2.62
N SER A 79 0.85 19.27 3.83
CA SER A 79 0.06 20.28 4.56
C SER A 79 -0.07 21.64 3.85
N SER A 80 0.77 21.94 2.84
CA SER A 80 0.62 23.13 2.00
C SER A 80 -0.64 23.12 1.12
N THR A 81 -1.27 21.95 0.96
CA THR A 81 -2.45 21.75 0.10
C THR A 81 -3.78 21.80 0.85
N ARG A 82 -3.77 22.10 2.15
CA ARG A 82 -5.00 22.19 2.97
C ARG A 82 -6.05 23.09 2.32
N GLY A 83 -7.30 22.66 2.39
CA GLY A 83 -8.44 23.33 1.75
C GLY A 83 -8.65 22.95 0.28
N LYS A 84 -7.80 22.09 -0.30
CA LYS A 84 -7.97 21.53 -1.65
C LYS A 84 -7.99 20.00 -1.60
N PRO A 85 -8.81 19.33 -2.44
CA PRO A 85 -8.74 17.89 -2.58
C PRO A 85 -7.43 17.49 -3.26
N VAL A 86 -6.77 16.47 -2.72
CA VAL A 86 -5.50 15.91 -3.23
C VAL A 86 -5.59 14.39 -3.24
N ALA A 87 -5.09 13.77 -4.31
CA ALA A 87 -4.91 12.32 -4.39
C ALA A 87 -3.42 11.98 -4.30
N LEU A 88 -3.06 10.95 -3.53
CA LEU A 88 -1.72 10.39 -3.47
C LEU A 88 -1.68 9.08 -4.26
N VAL A 89 -0.78 9.00 -5.24
CA VAL A 89 -0.60 7.80 -6.07
C VAL A 89 0.82 7.30 -5.87
N PHE A 90 0.95 6.06 -5.39
CA PHE A 90 2.23 5.39 -5.20
C PHE A 90 2.46 4.42 -6.35
N GLY A 91 3.65 4.45 -6.93
CA GLY A 91 4.05 3.56 -8.01
C GLY A 91 5.57 3.53 -8.14
N SER A 92 6.05 2.56 -8.90
CA SER A 92 7.45 2.51 -9.35
C SER A 92 7.48 2.64 -10.86
N TYR A 93 8.49 3.34 -11.39
CA TYR A 93 8.76 3.43 -12.83
C TYR A 93 9.89 2.47 -13.27
N THR A 94 10.30 1.57 -12.38
CA THR A 94 11.30 0.53 -12.61
C THR A 94 10.69 -0.72 -13.21
#